data_AF-A0A7W1K098-F1
#
_entry.id   AF-A0A7W1K098-F1
#
_cell.length_a   1.000
_cell.length_b   1.000
_cell.length_c   1.000
_cell.angle_alpha   90.00
_cell.angle_beta   90.00
_cell.angle_gamma   90.00
#
_symmetry.space_group_name_H-M   'P 1'
#
loop_
_entity.id
_entity.type
_entity.pdbx_description
1 polymer ?
#
loop_
_entity_poly.entity_id
_entity_poly.type
_entity_poly.pdbx_seq_one_letter_code
_entity_poly.pdbx_strand_id
1 'polypeptide(L)'
;MATAALDVESQLNLRRDSQAVVEFVTGRDGVVACDAVDRGLYWLVLRPANDVEENYWVRVAWERYPSAPPSVKFADAIGGRLDVTSAWPIIPGYRPGSFDICQPFTAEGFTIHAEWQQGPDRWPSTGNPFLWVTETLQRDLDNRCQGRSG
;
A
#
# COMPACT_ATOMS: atom_id res chain seq x y z
N MET A 1 -6.35 -12.33 -17.09
CA MET A 1 -5.42 -13.36 -16.61
C MET A 1 -5.88 -13.75 -15.22
N ALA A 2 -6.04 -15.05 -14.93
CA ALA A 2 -6.41 -15.48 -13.59
C ALA A 2 -5.25 -15.19 -12.65
N THR A 3 -5.46 -14.33 -11.64
CA THR A 3 -4.48 -14.13 -10.56
C THR A 3 -4.25 -15.50 -9.93
N ALA A 4 -3.00 -15.99 -9.97
CA ALA A 4 -2.67 -17.23 -9.28
C ALA A 4 -3.00 -17.06 -7.79
N ALA A 5 -3.74 -18.01 -7.22
CA ALA A 5 -4.08 -17.96 -5.81
C ALA A 5 -2.80 -17.87 -4.97
N LEU A 6 -2.74 -16.90 -4.05
CA LEU A 6 -1.62 -16.71 -3.14
C LEU A 6 -1.30 -18.01 -2.41
N ASP A 7 -0.02 -18.36 -2.25
CA ASP A 7 0.36 -19.59 -1.56
C ASP A 7 -0.06 -19.59 -0.07
N VAL A 8 -0.21 -20.77 0.51
CA VAL A 8 -0.74 -20.95 1.88
C VAL A 8 0.14 -20.27 2.93
N GLU A 9 1.46 -20.28 2.76
CA GLU A 9 2.39 -19.66 3.69
C GLU A 9 2.22 -18.13 3.67
N SER A 10 2.19 -17.54 2.49
CA SER A 10 1.90 -16.12 2.29
C SER A 10 0.55 -15.73 2.92
N GLN A 11 -0.50 -16.53 2.75
CA GLN A 11 -1.81 -16.28 3.37
C GLN A 11 -1.77 -16.31 4.91
N LEU A 12 -1.06 -17.29 5.50
CA LEU A 12 -0.93 -17.40 6.95
C LEU A 12 -0.13 -16.24 7.53
N ASN A 13 0.96 -15.86 6.86
CA ASN A 13 1.80 -14.74 7.27
C ASN A 13 1.05 -13.40 7.16
N LEU A 14 0.35 -13.14 6.05
CA LEU A 14 -0.47 -11.92 5.92
C LEU A 14 -1.59 -11.87 6.97
N ARG A 15 -2.26 -12.99 7.24
CA ARG A 15 -3.30 -13.03 8.28
C ARG A 15 -2.74 -12.67 9.66
N ARG A 16 -1.58 -13.23 10.03
CA ARG A 16 -0.90 -12.90 11.29
C ARG A 16 -0.51 -11.43 11.33
N ASP A 17 0.20 -10.96 10.31
CA ASP A 17 0.82 -9.64 10.29
C ASP A 17 -0.21 -8.51 10.12
N SER A 18 -1.34 -8.78 9.47
CA SER A 18 -2.44 -7.83 9.30
C SER A 18 -3.08 -7.37 10.61
N GLN A 19 -2.94 -8.11 11.71
CA GLN A 19 -3.46 -7.71 13.01
C GLN A 19 -2.84 -6.39 13.50
N ALA A 20 -1.51 -6.25 13.38
CA ALA A 20 -0.83 -5.02 13.76
C ALA A 20 -1.16 -3.86 12.80
N VAL A 21 -1.44 -4.16 11.54
CA VAL A 21 -1.90 -3.16 10.56
C VAL A 21 -3.29 -2.64 10.94
N VAL A 22 -4.21 -3.54 11.31
CA VAL A 22 -5.54 -3.17 11.80
C VAL A 22 -5.44 -2.29 13.02
N GLU A 23 -4.64 -2.67 14.02
CA GLU A 23 -4.43 -1.85 15.23
C GLU A 23 -3.86 -0.46 14.88
N PHE A 24 -2.81 -0.41 14.06
CA PHE A 24 -2.18 0.85 13.65
C PHE A 24 -3.14 1.80 12.91
N VAL A 25 -3.91 1.28 11.96
CA VAL A 25 -4.80 2.05 11.09
C VAL A 25 -6.05 2.49 11.86
N THR A 26 -6.67 1.60 12.63
CA THR A 26 -7.86 1.93 13.44
C THR A 26 -7.53 2.89 14.58
N GLY A 27 -6.31 2.85 15.12
CA GLY A 27 -5.81 3.86 16.07
C GLY A 27 -5.65 5.28 15.48
N ARG A 28 -5.87 5.44 14.17
CA ARG A 28 -5.86 6.71 13.42
C ARG A 28 -7.17 6.96 12.68
N ASP A 29 -8.27 6.39 13.18
CA ASP A 29 -9.61 6.48 12.61
C ASP A 29 -9.72 6.00 11.15
N GLY A 30 -8.77 5.16 10.72
CA GLY A 30 -8.74 4.53 9.42
C GLY A 30 -9.48 3.19 9.40
N VAL A 31 -9.47 2.54 8.23
CA VAL A 31 -10.11 1.24 8.01
C VAL A 31 -9.16 0.29 7.30
N VAL A 32 -9.23 -0.99 7.67
CA VAL A 32 -8.56 -2.08 6.93
C VAL A 32 -9.63 -3.08 6.50
N ALA A 33 -9.65 -3.42 5.21
CA ALA A 33 -10.50 -4.47 4.67
C ALA A 33 -9.66 -5.45 3.84
N CYS A 34 -9.84 -6.75 4.06
CA CYS A 34 -9.26 -7.79 3.21
C CYS A 34 -10.25 -8.13 2.10
N ASP A 35 -9.77 -8.32 0.88
CA ASP A 35 -10.64 -8.75 -0.21
C ASP A 35 -11.20 -10.16 0.04
N ALA A 36 -12.47 -10.34 -0.31
CA ALA A 36 -13.18 -11.60 -0.07
C ALA A 36 -12.67 -12.74 -0.97
N VAL A 37 -12.16 -12.39 -2.16
CA VAL A 37 -11.73 -13.31 -3.21
C VAL A 37 -10.21 -13.42 -3.23
N ASP A 38 -9.49 -12.29 -3.16
CA ASP A 38 -8.03 -12.25 -3.20
C ASP A 38 -7.43 -12.04 -1.80
N ARG A 39 -6.92 -13.13 -1.21
CA ARG A 39 -6.31 -13.10 0.13
C ARG A 39 -4.96 -12.38 0.18
N GLY A 40 -4.38 -12.01 -0.96
CA GLY A 40 -3.21 -11.14 -1.03
C GLY A 40 -3.53 -9.66 -1.11
N LEU A 41 -4.81 -9.29 -1.21
CA LEU A 41 -5.27 -7.93 -1.44
C LEU A 41 -5.93 -7.35 -0.17
N TYR A 42 -5.40 -6.21 0.25
CA TYR A 42 -5.93 -5.39 1.33
C TYR A 42 -6.25 -3.98 0.86
N TRP A 43 -7.32 -3.42 1.40
CA TRP A 43 -7.73 -2.04 1.26
C TRP A 43 -7.49 -1.32 2.58
N LEU A 44 -6.84 -0.17 2.51
CA LEU A 44 -6.59 0.72 3.64
C LEU A 44 -7.33 2.03 3.40
N VAL A 45 -7.90 2.61 4.44
CA VAL A 45 -8.34 4.01 4.45
C VAL A 45 -7.42 4.74 5.42
N LEU A 46 -6.59 5.63 4.88
CA LEU A 46 -5.60 6.40 5.63
C LEU A 46 -5.97 7.88 5.62
N ARG A 47 -5.61 8.59 6.68
CA ARG A 47 -5.91 10.03 6.85
C ARG A 47 -4.62 10.80 7.12
N PRO A 48 -4.33 11.87 6.36
CA PRO A 48 -3.19 12.72 6.67
C PRO A 48 -3.38 13.42 8.03
N ALA A 49 -2.31 13.54 8.81
CA ALA A 49 -2.35 14.26 10.09
C ALA A 49 -2.72 15.75 9.97
N ASN A 50 -2.48 16.37 8.81
CA ASN A 50 -2.78 17.78 8.53
C ASN A 50 -4.19 18.03 7.98
N ASP A 51 -4.94 16.98 7.64
CA ASP A 51 -6.33 17.08 7.16
C ASP A 51 -7.11 15.80 7.51
N VAL A 52 -7.67 15.78 8.72
CA VAL A 52 -8.33 14.59 9.29
C VAL A 52 -9.67 14.24 8.65
N GLU A 53 -10.24 15.14 7.85
CA GLU A 53 -11.47 14.89 7.09
C GLU A 53 -11.18 14.21 5.75
N GLU A 54 -9.93 14.31 5.26
CA GLU A 54 -9.49 13.72 4.01
C GLU A 54 -9.17 12.23 4.16
N ASN A 55 -9.71 11.40 3.26
CA ASN A 55 -9.51 9.94 3.28
C ASN A 55 -8.81 9.48 2.00
N TYR A 56 -7.72 8.76 2.12
CA TYR A 56 -7.09 8.10 0.98
C TYR A 56 -7.36 6.59 1.02
N TRP A 57 -8.01 6.09 -0.02
CA TRP A 57 -8.21 4.65 -0.22
C TRP A 57 -7.01 4.06 -0.94
N VAL A 58 -6.36 3.10 -0.30
CA VAL A 58 -5.13 2.46 -0.80
C VAL A 58 -5.38 0.98 -0.98
N ARG A 59 -5.09 0.47 -2.17
CA ARG A 59 -4.98 -0.97 -2.45
C ARG A 59 -3.53 -1.40 -2.25
N VAL A 60 -3.32 -2.40 -1.41
CA VAL A 60 -2.04 -3.09 -1.20
C VAL A 60 -2.23 -4.55 -1.61
N ALA A 61 -1.51 -5.00 -2.63
CA ALA A 61 -1.65 -6.35 -3.17
C ALA A 61 -0.29 -7.06 -3.21
N TRP A 62 -0.22 -8.26 -2.67
CA TRP A 62 0.98 -9.11 -2.68
C TRP A 62 0.76 -10.35 -3.53
N GLU A 63 1.71 -10.62 -4.44
CA GLU A 63 1.76 -11.90 -5.18
C GLU A 63 2.46 -13.00 -4.38
N ARG A 64 3.34 -12.62 -3.44
CA ARG A 64 4.03 -13.50 -2.49
C ARG A 64 4.48 -12.70 -1.27
N TYR A 65 4.18 -13.17 -0.06
CA TYR A 65 4.49 -12.46 1.18
C TYR A 65 5.29 -13.35 2.15
N PRO A 66 6.36 -12.85 2.79
CA PRO A 66 6.90 -11.49 2.76
C PRO A 66 7.99 -11.24 1.70
N SER A 67 8.25 -12.22 0.82
CA SER A 67 9.49 -12.27 0.02
C SER A 67 9.47 -11.51 -1.32
N ALA A 68 8.31 -11.09 -1.83
CA ALA A 68 8.19 -10.22 -3.00
C ALA A 68 7.53 -8.90 -2.58
N PRO A 69 7.79 -7.74 -3.21
CA PRO A 69 7.19 -6.47 -2.79
C PRO A 69 5.68 -6.40 -3.13
N PRO A 70 4.90 -5.53 -2.46
CA PRO A 70 3.53 -5.27 -2.83
C PRO A 70 3.43 -4.38 -4.07
N SER A 71 2.34 -4.53 -4.83
CA SER A 71 1.78 -3.47 -5.66
C SER A 71 0.92 -2.56 -4.79
N VAL A 72 1.16 -1.25 -4.85
CA VAL A 72 0.41 -0.25 -4.06
C VAL A 72 -0.19 0.80 -4.99
N LYS A 73 -1.50 1.00 -4.90
CA LYS A 73 -2.24 1.97 -5.73
C LYS A 73 -3.29 2.71 -4.92
N PHE A 74 -3.59 3.96 -5.29
CA PHE A 74 -4.71 4.70 -4.73
C PHE A 74 -5.99 4.45 -5.53
N ALA A 75 -7.11 4.51 -4.85
CA ALA A 75 -8.43 4.28 -5.40
C ALA A 75 -9.43 5.34 -4.94
N ASP A 76 -10.56 5.45 -5.62
CA ASP A 76 -11.65 6.33 -5.23
C ASP A 76 -12.52 5.77 -4.08
N ALA A 77 -12.43 4.47 -3.80
CA ALA A 77 -13.09 3.79 -2.68
C ALA A 77 -12.46 2.41 -2.40
N ILE A 78 -12.88 1.75 -1.33
CA ILE A 78 -12.62 0.31 -1.13
C ILE A 78 -13.26 -0.47 -2.28
N GLY A 79 -12.48 -1.29 -2.99
CA GLY A 79 -12.96 -2.01 -4.17
C GLY A 79 -13.19 -1.12 -5.40
N GLY A 80 -12.79 0.16 -5.30
CA GLY A 80 -13.05 1.18 -6.30
C GLY A 80 -12.10 1.16 -7.49
N ARG A 81 -12.19 2.22 -8.29
CA ARG A 81 -11.38 2.44 -9.48
C ARG A 81 -9.96 2.85 -9.12
N LEU A 82 -8.98 2.34 -9.87
CA LEU A 82 -7.56 2.65 -9.69
C LEU A 82 -7.01 3.68 -10.70
N ASP A 83 -7.83 4.07 -11.67
CA ASP A 83 -7.51 4.97 -12.79
C ASP A 83 -8.08 6.37 -12.60
N VAL A 84 -8.26 6.80 -11.35
CA VAL A 84 -8.85 8.11 -10.99
C VAL A 84 -7.76 9.01 -10.45
N THR A 85 -7.33 10.01 -11.22
CA THR A 85 -6.22 10.91 -10.82
C THR A 85 -6.51 11.62 -9.48
N SER A 86 -7.73 12.11 -9.26
CA SER A 86 -8.10 12.80 -8.00
C SER A 86 -8.08 11.89 -6.78
N ALA A 87 -8.02 10.56 -6.94
CA ALA A 87 -7.83 9.63 -5.83
C ALA A 87 -6.41 9.69 -5.22
N TRP A 88 -5.43 10.19 -5.98
CA TRP A 88 -4.02 10.12 -5.63
C TRP A 88 -3.54 11.36 -4.88
N PRO A 89 -2.70 11.21 -3.85
CA PRO A 89 -2.05 12.34 -3.20
C PRO A 89 -0.94 12.91 -4.08
N ILE A 90 -0.67 14.21 -3.93
CA ILE A 90 0.52 14.85 -4.51
C ILE A 90 1.69 14.60 -3.56
N ILE A 91 2.46 13.54 -3.84
CA ILE A 91 3.66 13.14 -3.09
C ILE A 91 4.78 12.78 -4.09
N PRO A 92 6.04 13.21 -3.87
CA PRO A 92 7.15 12.80 -4.73
C PRO A 92 7.24 11.28 -4.91
N GLY A 93 7.34 10.81 -6.15
CA GLY A 93 7.36 9.39 -6.50
C GLY A 93 5.99 8.76 -6.70
N TYR A 94 4.90 9.41 -6.28
CA TYR A 94 3.53 8.94 -6.52
C TYR A 94 3.09 9.53 -7.86
N ARG A 95 2.83 8.68 -8.86
CA ARG A 95 2.67 9.10 -10.27
C ARG A 95 1.19 8.99 -10.68
N PRO A 96 0.35 10.00 -10.41
CA PRO A 96 -1.09 9.95 -10.73
C PRO A 96 -1.39 9.90 -12.24
N GLY A 97 -0.41 10.19 -13.10
CA GLY A 97 -0.54 10.05 -14.56
C GLY A 97 -0.30 8.63 -15.09
N SER A 98 0.40 7.77 -14.33
CA SER A 98 0.61 6.35 -14.69
C SER A 98 -0.06 5.38 -13.71
N PHE A 99 -0.63 5.90 -12.62
CA PHE A 99 -1.27 5.13 -11.55
C PHE A 99 -0.34 4.13 -10.87
N ASP A 100 0.93 4.53 -10.71
CA ASP A 100 1.98 3.75 -10.04
C ASP A 100 2.70 4.58 -8.98
N ILE A 101 3.24 3.90 -7.98
CA ILE A 101 4.15 4.49 -7.01
C ILE A 101 5.57 4.05 -7.41
N CYS A 102 6.45 4.99 -7.65
CA CYS A 102 7.87 4.75 -7.93
C CYS A 102 8.67 4.97 -6.64
N GLN A 103 8.57 4.01 -5.73
CA GLN A 103 9.24 4.01 -4.42
C GLN A 103 9.90 2.64 -4.13
N PRO A 104 10.97 2.59 -3.31
CA PRO A 104 11.77 1.38 -3.06
C PRO A 104 11.09 0.36 -2.15
N PHE A 105 9.76 0.32 -2.16
CA PHE A 105 8.97 -0.69 -1.46
C PHE A 105 7.83 -1.24 -2.32
N THR A 106 7.77 -0.87 -3.59
CA THR A 106 6.66 -1.22 -4.49
C THR A 106 7.16 -2.06 -5.66
N ALA A 107 6.34 -3.01 -6.11
CA ALA A 107 6.65 -3.87 -7.24
C ALA A 107 6.94 -3.07 -8.52
N GLU A 108 6.13 -2.02 -8.76
CA GLU A 108 6.31 -1.11 -9.89
C GLU A 108 7.61 -0.33 -9.79
N GLY A 109 7.96 0.17 -8.59
CA GLY A 109 9.24 0.82 -8.33
C GLY A 109 10.44 -0.07 -8.68
N PHE A 110 10.45 -1.33 -8.23
CA PHE A 110 11.56 -2.26 -8.54
C PHE A 110 11.61 -2.72 -9.99
N THR A 111 10.49 -2.68 -10.71
CA THR A 111 10.47 -2.98 -12.15
C THR A 111 11.25 -1.93 -12.94
N ILE A 112 11.17 -0.66 -12.51
CA ILE A 112 11.87 0.47 -13.13
C ILE A 112 13.30 0.62 -12.58
N HIS A 113 13.46 0.44 -11.27
CA HIS A 113 14.70 0.66 -10.52
C HIS A 113 15.14 -0.63 -9.82
N ALA A 114 15.68 -1.58 -10.58
CA ALA A 114 16.13 -2.86 -10.05
C ALA A 114 17.27 -2.70 -9.00
N GLU A 115 18.04 -1.62 -9.07
CA GLU A 115 19.09 -1.27 -8.11
C GLU A 115 18.56 -1.12 -6.68
N TRP A 116 17.28 -0.75 -6.49
CA TRP A 116 16.70 -0.62 -5.17
C TRP A 116 16.56 -1.96 -4.44
N GLN A 117 16.58 -3.10 -5.13
CA GLN A 117 16.46 -4.43 -4.50
C GLN A 117 17.61 -4.75 -3.54
N GLN A 118 18.73 -4.04 -3.68
CA GLN A 118 19.92 -4.16 -2.83
C GLN A 118 20.17 -2.89 -2.01
N GLY A 119 19.27 -1.90 -2.12
CA GLY A 119 19.39 -0.60 -1.46
C GLY A 119 18.95 -0.64 0.02
N PRO A 120 19.39 0.35 0.82
CA PRO A 120 19.03 0.44 2.23
C PRO A 120 17.54 0.75 2.45
N ASP A 121 16.87 1.30 1.44
CA ASP A 121 15.46 1.70 1.51
C ASP A 121 14.49 0.60 1.04
N ARG A 122 15.01 -0.60 0.74
CA ARG A 122 14.20 -1.76 0.35
C ARG A 122 13.24 -2.13 1.49
N TRP A 123 12.01 -2.53 1.15
CA TRP A 123 11.09 -3.12 2.12
C TRP A 123 11.75 -4.27 2.89
N PRO A 124 11.53 -4.38 4.22
CA PRO A 124 12.06 -5.49 4.99
C PRO A 124 11.33 -6.78 4.62
N SER A 125 12.06 -7.88 4.37
CA SER A 125 11.44 -9.20 4.16
C SER A 125 11.30 -10.01 5.46
N THR A 126 11.62 -9.41 6.60
CA THR A 126 11.51 -9.99 7.95
C THR A 126 10.73 -9.03 8.86
N GLY A 127 10.26 -9.52 10.01
CA GLY A 127 9.38 -8.74 10.89
C GLY A 127 7.96 -8.65 10.31
N ASN A 128 7.40 -7.43 10.27
CA ASN A 128 6.08 -7.17 9.68
C ASN A 128 6.20 -6.18 8.50
N PRO A 129 6.57 -6.66 7.30
CA PRO A 129 6.64 -5.82 6.10
C PRO A 129 5.33 -5.08 5.78
N PHE A 130 4.18 -5.68 6.05
CA PHE A 130 2.89 -5.04 5.78
C PHE A 130 2.68 -3.81 6.66
N LEU A 131 3.00 -3.91 7.96
CA LEU A 131 2.99 -2.75 8.86
C LEU A 131 3.99 -1.69 8.41
N TRP A 132 5.23 -2.07 8.07
CA TRP A 132 6.25 -1.12 7.61
C TRP A 132 5.81 -0.35 6.35
N VAL A 133 5.18 -1.03 5.39
CA VAL A 133 4.62 -0.38 4.19
C VAL A 133 3.50 0.58 4.58
N THR A 134 2.60 0.16 5.48
CA THR A 134 1.49 0.99 5.97
C THR A 134 1.99 2.24 6.71
N GLU A 135 2.97 2.08 7.60
CA GLU A 135 3.63 3.18 8.31
C GLU A 135 4.34 4.13 7.37
N THR A 136 4.96 3.60 6.30
CA THR A 136 5.62 4.41 5.28
C THR A 136 4.61 5.25 4.49
N LEU A 137 3.49 4.65 4.06
CA LEU A 137 2.39 5.37 3.41
C LEU A 137 1.81 6.46 4.32
N GLN A 138 1.54 6.13 5.58
CA GLN A 138 1.01 7.08 6.56
C GLN A 138 2.00 8.24 6.78
N ARG A 139 3.29 7.94 6.97
CA ARG A 139 4.34 8.95 7.14
C ARG A 139 4.47 9.84 5.91
N ASP A 140 4.37 9.29 4.70
CA ASP A 140 4.38 10.08 3.47
C ASP A 140 3.15 10.99 3.39
N LEU A 141 1.95 10.50 3.74
CA LEU A 141 0.74 11.30 3.82
C LEU A 141 0.88 12.44 4.85
N ASP A 142 1.37 12.14 6.04
CA ASP A 142 1.50 13.11 7.14
C ASP A 142 2.49 14.24 6.84
N ASN A 143 3.61 13.91 6.18
CA ASN A 143 4.75 14.82 6.08
C ASN A 143 4.98 15.40 4.69
N ARG A 144 4.39 14.81 3.65
CA ARG A 144 4.72 15.13 2.25
C ARG A 144 3.49 15.36 1.38
N CYS A 145 2.30 15.02 1.83
CA CYS A 145 1.08 15.25 1.06
C CYS A 145 0.80 16.75 0.89
N GLN A 146 0.60 17.16 -0.35
CA GLN A 146 0.24 18.54 -0.72
C GLN A 146 -1.23 18.65 -1.17
N GLY A 147 -2.07 17.68 -0.77
CA GLY A 147 -3.44 17.54 -1.24
C GLY A 147 -3.58 16.49 -2.36
N ARG A 148 -4.73 16.52 -3.05
CA ARG A 148 -5.08 15.56 -4.12
C ARG A 148 -4.55 16.00 -5.47
N SER A 149 -4.27 15.01 -6.30
CA SER A 149 -3.88 15.18 -7.69
C SER A 149 -5.12 15.40 -8.55
N GLY A 150 -5.69 16.61 -8.53
CA GLY A 150 -6.83 16.99 -9.38
C GLY A 150 -7.96 17.66 -8.63
#